data_AF-A0A1S2M1Y2-F1
#
_entry.id   AF-A0A1S2M1Y2-F1
#
_cell.length_a   1.000
_cell.length_b   1.000
_cell.length_c   1.000
_cell.angle_alpha   90.00
_cell.angle_beta   90.00
_cell.angle_gamma   90.00
#
_symmetry.space_group_name_H-M   'P 1'
#
loop_
_entity.id
_entity.type
_entity.pdbx_description
1 polymer ?
#
loop_
_entity_poly.entity_id
_entity_poly.type
_entity_poly.pdbx_seq_one_letter_code
_entity_poly.pdbx_strand_id
1 'polypeptide(L)'
;MGEISHVEKRGKESFRLVVPLGYDAEGKRIRKTKTIKCKNKTEAQQELAKFVVEVETGKNITPSKMTFAQFVKEWKEKYAKKHLGATPMRCT
;
A
#
# COMPACT_ATOMS: atom_id res chain seq x y z
N MET A 1 15.68 11.79 -3.45
CA MET A 1 16.19 10.99 -4.60
C MET A 1 15.90 9.54 -4.30
N GLY A 2 14.88 8.98 -4.94
CA GLY A 2 14.54 7.56 -4.76
C GLY A 2 15.74 6.71 -5.14
N GLU A 3 16.14 5.80 -4.25
CA GLU A 3 17.20 4.85 -4.53
C GLU A 3 16.85 4.06 -5.82
N ILE A 4 17.81 3.96 -6.74
CA ILE A 4 17.60 3.42 -8.09
C ILE A 4 17.20 1.94 -7.98
N SER A 5 16.05 1.58 -8.53
CA SER A 5 15.63 0.18 -8.67
C SER A 5 16.41 -0.48 -9.81
N HIS A 6 16.90 -1.70 -9.58
CA HIS A 6 17.75 -2.39 -10.54
C HIS A 6 17.41 -3.87 -10.68
N VAL A 7 17.79 -4.43 -11.83
CA VAL A 7 17.62 -5.85 -12.16
C VAL A 7 18.99 -6.53 -12.11
N GLU A 8 19.11 -7.58 -11.30
CA GLU A 8 20.28 -8.44 -11.23
C GLU A 8 20.04 -9.72 -12.03
N LYS A 9 20.94 -10.06 -12.96
CA LYS A 9 20.89 -11.34 -13.68
C LYS A 9 21.50 -12.43 -12.81
N ARG A 10 20.76 -13.51 -12.56
CA ARG A 10 21.22 -14.63 -11.71
C ARG A 10 21.51 -15.91 -12.50
N GLY A 11 20.92 -16.07 -13.68
CA GLY A 11 21.13 -17.24 -14.55
C GLY A 11 20.71 -16.98 -16.00
N LYS A 12 20.65 -18.04 -16.83
CA LYS A 12 20.28 -17.92 -18.26
C LYS A 12 18.92 -17.24 -18.45
N GLU A 13 17.92 -17.62 -17.65
CA GLU A 13 16.54 -17.12 -17.75
C GLU A 13 16.00 -16.67 -16.38
N SER A 14 16.86 -16.24 -15.46
CA SER A 14 16.43 -15.81 -14.12
C SER A 14 17.00 -14.45 -13.75
N PHE A 15 16.09 -13.58 -13.31
CA PHE A 15 16.37 -12.21 -12.92
C PHE A 15 15.83 -11.94 -11.52
N ARG A 16 16.55 -11.13 -10.77
CA ARG A 16 16.13 -10.63 -9.46
C ARG A 16 15.85 -9.15 -9.59
N LEU A 17 14.62 -8.78 -9.31
CA LEU A 17 14.17 -7.41 -9.21
C LEU A 17 14.45 -6.92 -7.78
N VAL A 18 15.14 -5.80 -7.64
CA VAL A 18 15.43 -5.20 -6.33
C VAL A 18 14.82 -3.81 -6.29
N VAL A 19 13.91 -3.61 -5.34
CA VAL A 19 13.30 -2.31 -5.05
C VAL A 19 13.72 -1.89 -3.65
N PRO A 20 14.59 -0.88 -3.52
CA PRO A 20 14.95 -0.32 -2.23
C PRO A 20 13.77 0.44 -1.62
N LEU A 21 13.56 0.27 -0.31
CA LEU A 21 12.48 0.92 0.44
C LEU A 21 12.98 1.96 1.44
N GLY A 22 14.28 2.28 1.44
CA GLY A 22 14.92 3.15 2.41
C GLY A 22 15.50 2.39 3.59
N TYR A 23 15.52 3.03 4.76
CA TYR A 23 16.18 2.56 5.97
C TYR A 23 15.17 2.36 7.09
N ASP A 24 15.40 1.35 7.91
CA ASP A 24 14.67 1.12 9.15
C ASP A 24 15.09 2.15 10.23
N ALA A 25 14.35 2.22 11.34
CA ALA A 25 14.67 3.11 12.47
C ALA A 25 16.07 2.85 13.05
N GLU A 26 16.57 1.63 12.90
CA GLU A 26 17.92 1.20 13.31
C GLU A 26 19.00 1.44 12.22
N GLY A 27 18.66 2.08 11.10
CA GLY A 27 19.59 2.36 10.01
C GLY A 27 19.88 1.16 9.09
N LYS A 28 19.11 0.07 9.22
CA LYS A 28 19.24 -1.09 8.32
C LYS A 28 18.54 -0.83 7.00
N ARG A 29 19.21 -1.14 5.88
CA ARG A 29 18.61 -1.03 4.54
C ARG A 29 17.47 -2.02 4.36
N ILE A 30 16.28 -1.49 4.05
CA ILE A 30 15.10 -2.27 3.72
C ILE A 30 15.01 -2.37 2.21
N ARG A 31 15.02 -3.59 1.68
CA ARG A 31 14.86 -3.86 0.25
C ARG A 31 13.83 -4.95 0.04
N LYS A 32 12.95 -4.76 -0.95
CA LYS A 32 12.07 -5.82 -1.44
C LYS A 32 12.68 -6.44 -2.67
N THR A 33 12.82 -7.77 -2.65
CA THR A 33 13.37 -8.52 -3.76
C THR A 33 12.35 -9.50 -4.30
N LYS A 34 12.17 -9.54 -5.62
CA LYS A 34 11.31 -10.51 -6.32
C LYS A 34 12.17 -11.24 -7.34
N THR A 35 12.09 -12.57 -7.37
CA THR A 35 12.81 -13.36 -8.38
C THR A 35 11.82 -13.79 -9.45
N ILE A 36 12.17 -13.52 -10.70
CA ILE A 36 11.34 -13.78 -11.88
C ILE A 36 12.14 -14.63 -12.88
N LYS A 37 11.43 -15.45 -13.65
CA LYS A 37 12.02 -16.22 -14.74
C LYS A 37 11.60 -15.58 -16.06
N CYS A 38 12.53 -14.90 -16.73
CA CYS A 38 12.28 -14.23 -18.01
C CYS A 38 13.39 -14.58 -18.98
N LYS A 39 13.07 -14.58 -20.27
CA LYS A 39 14.05 -14.85 -21.33
C LYS A 39 14.81 -13.57 -21.69
N ASN A 40 14.11 -12.44 -21.66
CA ASN A 40 14.62 -11.16 -22.13
C ASN A 40 14.77 -10.14 -21.00
N LYS A 41 15.82 -9.32 -21.09
CA LYS A 41 16.06 -8.21 -20.14
C LYS A 41 14.93 -7.18 -20.17
N THR A 42 14.31 -6.98 -21.33
CA THR A 42 13.20 -6.04 -21.54
C THR A 42 11.94 -6.45 -20.77
N GLU A 43 11.60 -7.75 -20.79
CA GLU A 43 10.49 -8.31 -20.01
C GLU A 43 10.73 -8.11 -18.50
N ALA A 44 11.97 -8.36 -18.04
CA ALA A 44 12.34 -8.15 -16.65
C ALA A 44 12.21 -6.67 -16.22
N GLN A 45 12.48 -5.72 -17.12
CA GLN A 45 12.29 -4.29 -16.85
C GLN A 45 10.80 -3.91 -16.77
N GLN A 46 9.95 -4.48 -17.63
CA GLN A 46 8.50 -4.26 -17.57
C GLN A 46 7.91 -4.82 -16.27
N GLU A 47 8.34 -6.02 -15.86
CA GLU A 47 7.95 -6.59 -14.58
C GLU A 47 8.48 -5.78 -13.39
N LEU A 48 9.68 -5.19 -13.51
CA LEU A 48 10.21 -4.27 -12.51
C LEU A 48 9.31 -3.03 -12.35
N ALA A 49 8.86 -2.42 -13.45
CA ALA A 49 7.96 -1.28 -13.39
C ALA A 49 6.65 -1.64 -12.69
N LYS A 50 6.03 -2.78 -13.03
CA LYS A 50 4.82 -3.28 -12.34
C LYS A 50 5.07 -3.50 -10.85
N PHE A 51 6.22 -4.09 -10.51
CA PHE A 51 6.59 -4.36 -9.12
C PHE A 51 6.83 -3.08 -8.30
N VAL A 52 7.37 -2.02 -8.91
CA VAL A 52 7.50 -0.71 -8.27
C VAL A 52 6.11 -0.15 -7.94
N VAL A 53 5.17 -0.18 -8.90
CA VAL A 53 3.79 0.27 -8.68
C VAL A 53 3.10 -0.55 -7.60
N GLU A 54 3.25 -1.88 -7.59
CA GLU A 54 2.72 -2.76 -6.53
C GLU A 54 3.27 -2.38 -5.15
N VAL A 55 4.55 -2.04 -5.06
CA VAL A 55 5.21 -1.66 -3.80
C VAL A 55 4.76 -0.28 -3.32
N GLU A 56 4.62 0.70 -4.22
CA GLU A 56 4.14 2.04 -3.92
C GLU A 56 2.66 2.02 -3.52
N THR A 57 1.83 1.29 -4.29
CA THR A 57 0.42 1.08 -3.98
C THR A 57 0.27 0.29 -2.69
N GLY A 58 1.06 -0.76 -2.48
CA GLY A 58 1.06 -1.54 -1.23
C GLY A 58 1.42 -0.72 0.02
N LYS A 59 2.28 0.30 -0.11
CA LYS A 59 2.49 1.30 0.95
C LYS A 59 1.24 2.15 1.16
N ASN A 60 0.57 2.52 0.07
CA ASN A 60 -0.62 3.36 0.03
C ASN A 60 -1.97 2.61 0.13
N ILE A 61 -1.98 1.32 0.52
CA ILE A 61 -3.22 0.60 0.91
C ILE A 61 -3.50 0.76 2.43
N THR A 62 -2.62 1.46 3.16
CA THR A 62 -2.91 1.90 4.53
C THR A 62 -3.46 3.33 4.70
N PRO A 63 -4.33 3.90 3.84
CA PRO A 63 -5.09 5.09 4.18
C PRO A 63 -6.48 4.67 4.65
N SER A 64 -6.54 3.85 5.70
CA SER A 64 -7.71 3.82 6.57
C SER A 64 -7.34 3.22 7.93
N LYS A 65 -6.34 3.81 8.59
CA LYS A 65 -6.32 3.76 10.05
C LYS A 65 -7.23 4.87 10.56
N MET A 66 -8.52 4.84 10.21
CA MET A 66 -9.48 5.56 11.04
C MET A 66 -9.32 5.00 12.45
N THR A 67 -8.93 5.85 13.38
CA THR A 67 -8.95 5.45 14.78
C THR A 67 -10.39 5.15 15.16
N PHE A 68 -10.62 4.10 15.96
CA PHE A 68 -11.98 3.70 16.35
C PHE A 68 -12.77 4.88 16.94
N ALA A 69 -12.09 5.77 17.66
CA ALA A 69 -12.69 6.99 18.20
C ALA A 69 -13.23 7.95 17.12
N GLN A 70 -12.54 8.11 15.98
CA GLN A 70 -13.01 8.94 14.86
C GLN A 70 -14.17 8.27 14.13
N PHE A 71 -14.13 6.95 13.97
CA PHE A 71 -15.23 6.17 13.41
C PHE A 71 -16.52 6.32 14.23
N VAL A 72 -16.45 6.26 15.56
CA VAL A 72 -17.62 6.42 16.45
C VAL A 72 -18.24 7.81 16.34
N LYS A 73 -17.43 8.87 16.19
CA LYS A 73 -17.94 10.24 16.00
C LYS A 73 -18.69 10.38 14.68
N GLU A 74 -18.10 9.88 13.60
CA GLU A 74 -18.71 9.95 12.27
C GLU A 74 -19.99 9.10 12.16
N TRP A 75 -19.99 7.91 12.78
CA TRP A 75 -21.18 7.07 12.90
C TRP A 75 -22.29 7.75 13.70
N LYS A 76 -21.97 8.38 14.84
CA LYS A 76 -22.96 9.09 15.65
C LYS A 76 -23.58 10.27 14.88
N GLU A 77 -22.78 10.97 14.10
CA GLU A 77 -23.25 12.14 13.35
C GLU A 77 -24.06 11.78 12.11
N LYS A 78 -23.61 10.80 11.31
CA LYS A 78 -24.26 10.41 10.06
C LYS A 78 -25.43 9.44 10.27
N TYR A 79 -25.29 8.52 11.22
CA TYR A 79 -26.22 7.41 11.40
C TYR A 79 -27.12 7.61 12.62
N ALA A 80 -26.55 7.92 13.80
CA ALA A 80 -27.35 8.04 15.02
C ALA A 80 -28.29 9.25 15.00
N LYS A 81 -27.87 10.43 14.51
CA LYS A 81 -28.78 11.59 14.34
C LYS A 81 -29.96 11.30 13.39
N LYS A 82 -29.75 10.47 12.36
CA LYS A 82 -30.78 10.16 11.35
C LYS A 82 -31.75 9.08 11.81
N HIS A 83 -31.30 8.13 12.64
CA HIS A 83 -32.07 6.93 12.98
C HIS A 83 -32.51 6.82 14.46
N LEU A 84 -31.91 7.58 15.40
CA LEU A 84 -32.16 7.43 16.84
C LEU A 84 -32.84 8.64 17.53
N GLY A 85 -33.37 9.58 16.76
CA GLY A 85 -34.61 10.33 17.05
C GLY A 85 -34.78 11.16 18.33
N ALA A 86 -35.69 12.13 18.22
CA ALA A 86 -36.77 12.25 19.19
C ALA A 86 -38.06 12.34 18.37
N THR A 87 -39.01 11.43 18.59
CA THR A 87 -40.40 11.62 18.20
C THR A 87 -41.10 12.26 19.39
N PRO A 88 -41.17 13.60 19.51
CA PRO A 88 -42.11 14.19 20.42
C PRO A 88 -43.49 13.99 19.81
N MET A 89 -44.26 13.06 20.39
CA MET A 89 -45.70 13.04 20.20
C MET A 89 -46.24 14.42 20.59
N ARG A 90 -46.96 15.10 19.70
CA ARG A 90 -47.87 16.14 20.16
C ARG A 90 -49.14 16.24 19.34
N CYS A 91 -50.22 16.08 20.10
CA CYS A 91 -51.62 16.21 19.76
C CYS A 91 -52.03 17.68 19.78
N THR A 92 -52.85 18.08 18.81
CA THR A 92 -53.93 19.07 18.93
C THR A 92 -55.03 18.66 17.99
#